data_AF-A0A2N8NIL2-F1
#
_entry.id   AF-A0A2N8NIL2-F1
#
_cell.length_a   1.000
_cell.length_b   1.000
_cell.length_c   1.000
_cell.angle_alpha   90.00
_cell.angle_beta   90.00
_cell.angle_gamma   90.00
#
_symmetry.space_group_name_H-M   'P 1'
#
loop_
_entity.id
_entity.type
_entity.pdbx_description
1 polymer ?
#
loop_
_entity_poly.entity_id
_entity_poly.type
_entity_poly.pdbx_seq_one_letter_code
_entity_poly.pdbx_strand_id
1 'polypeptide(L)'
;METMKTNSFREAWNETCLRAGLSAVSLDTAARIMAVLHVESGCTTAVTHSPKLRADLKYIQRRFGIEGGATPDAAFVRSFSRYVHEIEAHQRQSKGRTGLTLAEQAWPEWARTLYQDNYNVKLTPVFV
;
A
#
# COMPACT_ATOMS: atom_id res chain seq x y z
N MET A 1 12.76 -33.80 0.07
CA MET A 1 11.79 -33.20 -0.87
C MET A 1 11.57 -31.77 -0.40
N GLU A 2 12.46 -30.86 -0.82
CA GLU A 2 12.34 -29.44 -0.49
C GLU A 2 11.10 -28.89 -1.17
N THR A 3 10.13 -28.48 -0.36
CA THR A 3 9.10 -27.56 -0.81
C THR A 3 9.81 -26.24 -1.11
N MET A 4 10.29 -26.08 -2.35
CA MET A 4 10.42 -24.77 -2.97
C MET A 4 9.02 -24.15 -2.88
N LYS A 5 8.73 -23.47 -1.77
CA LYS A 5 7.69 -22.46 -1.72
C LYS A 5 7.99 -21.59 -2.92
N THR A 6 7.13 -21.65 -3.93
CA THR A 6 7.19 -20.79 -5.09
C THR A 6 6.95 -19.38 -4.57
N ASN A 7 8.00 -18.77 -4.00
CA ASN A 7 8.01 -17.35 -3.75
C ASN A 7 7.73 -16.75 -5.12
N SER A 8 6.66 -15.97 -5.23
CA SER A 8 6.30 -15.38 -6.52
C SER A 8 7.52 -14.64 -7.07
N PHE A 9 7.69 -14.54 -8.40
CA PHE A 9 8.82 -13.82 -8.99
C PHE A 9 9.05 -12.45 -8.34
N ARG A 10 7.94 -11.78 -7.92
CA ARG A 10 7.99 -10.53 -7.18
C ARG A 10 8.65 -10.64 -5.80
N GLU A 11 8.37 -11.67 -5.02
CA GLU A 11 9.01 -11.88 -3.72
C GLU A 11 10.51 -12.14 -3.85
N ALA A 12 10.92 -12.94 -4.84
CA ALA A 12 12.34 -13.18 -5.12
C ALA A 12 13.06 -11.89 -5.53
N TRP A 13 12.43 -11.09 -6.38
CA TRP A 13 12.94 -9.78 -6.78
C TRP A 13 13.07 -8.81 -5.60
N ASN A 14 12.03 -8.72 -4.78
CA ASN A 14 12.00 -7.85 -3.60
C ASN A 14 13.09 -8.24 -2.59
N GLU A 15 13.27 -9.53 -2.32
CA GLU A 15 14.32 -10.04 -1.44
C GLU A 15 15.71 -9.74 -2.00
N THR A 16 15.91 -9.88 -3.31
CA THR A 16 17.17 -9.55 -3.98
C THR A 16 17.49 -8.06 -3.83
N CYS A 17 16.49 -7.20 -4.04
CA CYS A 17 16.65 -5.76 -3.86
C CYS A 17 16.96 -5.39 -2.41
N LEU A 18 16.32 -6.01 -1.42
CA LEU A 18 16.64 -5.79 0.01
C LEU A 18 18.11 -6.11 0.29
N ARG A 19 18.58 -7.28 -0.16
CA ARG A 19 19.97 -7.74 0.07
C ARG A 19 20.99 -6.86 -0.63
N ALA A 20 20.67 -6.35 -1.82
CA ALA A 20 21.53 -5.47 -2.59
C ALA A 20 21.44 -3.98 -2.18
N GLY A 21 20.58 -3.63 -1.20
CA GLY A 21 20.32 -2.24 -0.83
C GLY A 21 19.53 -1.43 -1.88
N LEU A 22 19.01 -2.09 -2.92
CA LEU A 22 18.26 -1.48 -4.01
C LEU A 22 16.78 -1.25 -3.64
N SER A 23 16.17 -0.25 -4.25
CA SER A 23 14.75 0.08 -4.08
C SER A 23 13.90 -0.68 -5.12
N ALA A 24 13.24 -1.77 -4.73
CA ALA A 24 12.23 -2.45 -5.56
C ALA A 24 10.91 -1.67 -5.65
N VAL A 25 10.64 -0.89 -4.59
CA VAL A 25 9.54 0.05 -4.46
C VAL A 25 10.13 1.35 -3.92
N SER A 26 9.80 2.47 -4.54
CA SER A 26 10.27 3.78 -4.08
C SER A 26 9.68 4.11 -2.69
N LEU A 27 10.34 4.98 -1.92
CA LEU A 27 9.80 5.45 -0.63
C LEU A 27 8.41 6.07 -0.81
N ASP A 28 8.23 6.87 -1.86
CA ASP A 28 6.97 7.55 -2.15
C ASP A 28 5.84 6.54 -2.42
N THR A 29 6.10 5.56 -3.30
CA THR A 29 5.15 4.49 -3.61
C THR A 29 4.85 3.64 -2.39
N ALA A 30 5.87 3.29 -1.60
CA ALA A 30 5.71 2.52 -0.37
C ALA A 30 4.82 3.23 0.65
N ALA A 31 5.04 4.54 0.83
CA ALA A 31 4.24 5.37 1.73
C ALA A 31 2.78 5.46 1.27
N ARG A 32 2.53 5.62 -0.03
CA ARG A 32 1.17 5.63 -0.61
C ARG A 32 0.44 4.31 -0.40
N ILE A 33 1.10 3.17 -0.65
CA ILE A 33 0.53 1.83 -0.43
C ILE A 33 0.13 1.68 1.04
N MET A 34 1.04 1.98 1.95
CA MET A 34 0.78 1.81 3.39
C MET A 34 -0.29 2.78 3.90
N ALA A 35 -0.36 4.00 3.37
CA ALA A 35 -1.40 4.97 3.73
C ALA A 35 -2.81 4.48 3.35
N VAL A 36 -2.97 3.94 2.14
CA VAL A 36 -4.25 3.34 1.71
C VAL A 36 -4.63 2.18 2.62
N LEU A 37 -3.69 1.26 2.89
CA LEU A 37 -3.95 0.15 3.82
C LEU A 37 -4.35 0.61 5.21
N HIS A 38 -3.73 1.66 5.72
CA HIS A 38 -4.03 2.19 7.05
C HIS A 38 -5.47 2.74 7.11
N VAL A 39 -5.84 3.59 6.14
CA VAL A 39 -7.18 4.19 6.09
C VAL A 39 -8.27 3.15 5.82
N GLU A 40 -7.98 2.13 5.01
CA GLU A 40 -8.90 1.03 4.73
C GLU A 40 -9.01 0.03 5.91
N SER A 41 -8.39 0.30 7.06
CA SER A 41 -8.32 -0.63 8.20
C SER A 41 -7.81 -2.02 7.80
N GLY A 42 -6.81 -2.07 6.92
CA GLY A 42 -6.08 -3.29 6.56
C GLY A 42 -6.42 -3.90 5.20
N CYS A 43 -7.37 -3.36 4.42
CA CYS A 43 -7.62 -3.77 3.02
C CYS A 43 -7.71 -5.31 2.88
N THR A 44 -8.43 -5.95 3.79
CA THR A 44 -8.32 -7.39 4.04
C THR A 44 -8.68 -8.23 2.82
N THR A 45 -9.62 -7.79 1.99
CA THR A 45 -10.01 -8.48 0.76
C THR A 45 -8.95 -8.34 -0.34
N ALA A 46 -8.44 -7.13 -0.59
CA ALA A 46 -7.49 -6.90 -1.67
C ALA A 46 -6.07 -7.43 -1.38
N VAL A 47 -5.62 -7.41 -0.12
CA VAL A 47 -4.38 -8.09 0.31
C VAL A 47 -4.51 -9.62 0.22
N THR A 48 -5.72 -10.15 0.38
CA THR A 48 -6.00 -11.58 0.19
C THR A 48 -5.90 -11.99 -1.29
N HIS A 49 -6.37 -11.14 -2.20
CA HIS A 49 -6.47 -11.47 -3.62
C HIS A 49 -5.24 -11.10 -4.48
N SER A 50 -4.32 -10.25 -4.01
CA SER A 50 -3.12 -9.86 -4.76
C SER A 50 -1.82 -10.40 -4.13
N PRO A 51 -1.26 -11.51 -4.65
CA PRO A 51 0.04 -12.02 -4.21
C PRO A 51 1.18 -11.00 -4.40
N LYS A 52 1.10 -10.18 -5.45
CA LYS A 52 2.04 -9.09 -5.73
C LYS A 52 1.99 -8.02 -4.63
N LEU A 53 0.79 -7.60 -4.22
CA LEU A 53 0.62 -6.66 -3.12
C LEU A 53 1.22 -7.24 -1.85
N ARG A 54 0.91 -8.49 -1.49
CA ARG A 54 1.47 -9.17 -0.31
C ARG A 54 3.00 -9.18 -0.30
N ALA A 55 3.61 -9.47 -1.45
CA ALA A 55 5.06 -9.44 -1.62
C ALA A 55 5.65 -8.04 -1.39
N ASP A 56 5.00 -7.00 -1.89
CA ASP A 56 5.41 -5.61 -1.71
C ASP A 56 5.22 -5.14 -0.26
N LEU A 57 4.15 -5.55 0.41
CA LEU A 57 3.94 -5.21 1.82
C LEU A 57 5.00 -5.78 2.73
N LYS A 58 5.33 -7.06 2.56
CA LYS A 58 6.42 -7.70 3.30
C LYS A 58 7.75 -6.99 3.05
N TYR A 59 8.02 -6.60 1.81
CA TYR A 59 9.20 -5.82 1.45
C TYR A 59 9.23 -4.46 2.15
N ILE A 60 8.13 -3.70 2.09
CA ILE A 60 8.00 -2.36 2.68
C ILE A 60 8.20 -2.44 4.20
N GLN A 61 7.54 -3.38 4.86
CA GLN A 61 7.64 -3.57 6.31
C GLN A 61 9.08 -3.85 6.76
N ARG A 62 9.80 -4.68 6.00
CA ARG A 62 11.24 -4.95 6.21
C ARG A 62 12.11 -3.74 5.96
N ARG A 63 11.97 -3.12 4.79
CA ARG A 63 12.84 -2.03 4.32
C ARG A 63 12.81 -0.84 5.27
N PHE A 64 11.62 -0.48 5.74
CA PHE A 64 11.41 0.73 6.53
C PHE A 64 11.29 0.46 8.03
N GLY A 65 11.66 -0.73 8.51
CA GLY A 65 11.73 -1.04 9.94
C GLY A 65 10.37 -1.04 10.64
N ILE A 66 9.32 -1.47 9.95
CA ILE A 66 7.95 -1.56 10.51
C ILE A 66 7.77 -2.90 11.25
N GLU A 67 8.50 -3.94 10.86
CA GLU A 67 8.51 -5.23 11.56
C GLU A 67 9.62 -5.33 12.63
N GLY A 68 9.41 -6.17 13.64
CA GLY A 68 10.45 -6.58 14.58
C GLY A 68 10.81 -5.59 15.70
N GLY A 69 9.94 -4.61 16.01
CA GLY A 69 10.18 -3.63 17.07
C GLY A 69 11.29 -2.61 16.76
N ALA A 70 11.71 -2.54 15.50
CA ALA A 70 12.63 -1.51 15.02
C ALA A 70 11.96 -0.13 15.04
N THR A 71 12.78 0.93 15.04
CA THR A 71 12.28 2.29 14.83
C THR A 71 12.01 2.49 13.33
N PRO A 72 10.77 2.84 12.94
CA PRO A 72 10.46 3.06 11.54
C PRO A 72 11.29 4.20 10.94
N ASP A 73 11.64 4.08 9.66
CA ASP A 73 12.37 5.12 8.94
C ASP A 73 11.62 6.47 8.99
N ALA A 74 12.31 7.52 9.45
CA ALA A 74 11.68 8.82 9.68
C ALA A 74 11.19 9.49 8.39
N ALA A 75 11.86 9.28 7.26
CA ALA A 75 11.43 9.84 5.98
C ALA A 75 10.18 9.12 5.46
N PHE A 76 10.12 7.80 5.64
CA PHE A 76 8.94 7.00 5.38
C PHE A 76 7.76 7.46 6.23
N VAL A 77 7.94 7.61 7.55
CA VAL A 77 6.87 8.06 8.47
C VAL A 77 6.32 9.42 8.04
N ARG A 78 7.17 10.39 7.70
CA ARG A 78 6.71 11.71 7.21
C ARG A 78 5.86 11.59 5.95
N SER A 79 6.32 10.83 4.95
CA SER A 79 5.58 10.63 3.70
C SER A 79 4.28 9.87 3.92
N PHE A 80 4.31 8.83 4.76
CA PHE A 80 3.14 8.05 5.14
C PHE A 80 2.07 8.94 5.79
N SER A 81 2.44 9.70 6.82
CA SER A 81 1.52 10.61 7.49
C SER A 81 0.93 11.62 6.52
N ARG A 82 1.73 12.21 5.62
CA ARG A 82 1.22 13.13 4.59
C ARG A 82 0.11 12.50 3.76
N TYR A 83 0.32 11.29 3.26
CA TYR A 83 -0.67 10.61 2.42
C TYR A 83 -1.94 10.18 3.17
N VAL A 84 -1.82 9.80 4.45
CA VAL A 84 -3.00 9.55 5.30
C VAL A 84 -3.86 10.80 5.41
N HIS A 85 -3.25 11.95 5.75
CA HIS A 85 -3.99 13.21 5.86
C HIS A 85 -4.61 13.65 4.53
N GLU A 86 -3.94 13.38 3.40
CA GLU A 86 -4.46 13.67 2.07
C GLU A 86 -5.72 12.85 1.75
N ILE A 87 -5.71 11.55 2.06
CA ILE A 87 -6.88 10.68 1.88
C ILE A 87 -8.04 11.16 2.76
N GLU A 88 -7.77 11.43 4.04
CA GLU A 88 -8.81 11.90 4.97
C GLU A 88 -9.38 13.26 4.57
N ALA A 89 -8.54 14.16 4.05
CA ALA A 89 -8.98 15.45 3.52
C ALA A 89 -9.86 15.26 2.29
N HIS A 90 -9.46 14.38 1.37
CA HIS A 90 -10.25 14.02 0.18
C HIS A 90 -11.63 13.47 0.57
N GLN A 91 -11.69 12.53 1.52
CA GLN A 91 -12.94 11.95 2.01
C GLN A 91 -13.86 13.01 2.62
N ARG A 92 -13.31 13.90 3.45
CA ARG A 92 -14.08 15.01 4.05
C ARG A 92 -14.64 15.97 3.00
N GLN A 93 -13.85 16.32 1.99
CA GLN A 93 -14.25 17.25 0.94
C GLN A 93 -15.23 16.64 -0.08
N SER A 94 -15.15 15.33 -0.27
CA SER A 94 -15.95 14.60 -1.26
C SER A 94 -17.26 14.07 -0.68
N LYS A 95 -17.40 14.02 0.64
CA LYS A 95 -18.62 13.57 1.33
C LYS A 95 -19.85 14.35 0.85
N GLY A 96 -20.83 13.63 0.30
CA GLY A 96 -22.09 14.20 -0.15
C GLY A 96 -22.04 14.87 -1.54
N ARG A 97 -20.93 14.76 -2.28
CA ARG A 97 -20.85 15.22 -3.67
C ARG A 97 -21.58 14.23 -4.59
N THR A 98 -22.75 14.62 -5.07
CA THR A 98 -23.60 13.80 -5.95
C THR A 98 -23.00 13.53 -7.34
N GLY A 99 -22.01 14.32 -7.76
CA GLY A 99 -21.28 14.12 -9.02
C GLY A 99 -20.16 13.08 -8.98
N LEU A 100 -19.90 12.47 -7.81
CA LEU A 100 -18.85 11.46 -7.64
C LEU A 100 -19.46 10.10 -7.26
N THR A 101 -18.92 9.03 -7.83
CA THR A 101 -19.21 7.67 -7.39
C THR A 101 -18.73 7.47 -5.94
N LEU A 102 -19.27 6.45 -5.25
CA LEU A 102 -18.85 6.16 -3.88
C LEU A 102 -17.33 5.88 -3.76
N ALA A 103 -16.74 5.23 -4.77
CA ALA A 103 -15.30 4.99 -4.82
C ALA A 103 -14.49 6.29 -5.00
N GLU A 104 -14.97 7.21 -5.83
CA GLU A 104 -14.34 8.54 -6.00
C GLU A 104 -14.52 9.43 -4.78
N GLN A 105 -15.59 9.27 -4.02
CA GLN A 105 -15.75 9.96 -2.74
C GLN A 105 -14.81 9.41 -1.67
N ALA A 106 -14.60 8.10 -1.64
CA ALA A 106 -13.77 7.44 -0.64
C ALA A 106 -12.27 7.56 -0.91
N TRP A 107 -11.85 7.63 -2.19
CA TRP A 107 -10.45 7.52 -2.56
C TRP A 107 -10.02 8.58 -3.58
N PRO A 108 -8.88 9.25 -3.34
CA PRO A 108 -8.29 10.14 -4.34
C PRO A 108 -7.89 9.36 -5.59
N GLU A 109 -7.81 10.05 -6.73
CA GLU A 109 -7.49 9.43 -8.02
C GLU A 109 -6.17 8.66 -7.98
N TRP A 110 -5.12 9.24 -7.37
CA TRP A 110 -3.83 8.57 -7.28
C TRP A 110 -3.91 7.22 -6.56
N ALA A 111 -4.78 7.07 -5.55
CA ALA A 111 -4.91 5.82 -4.81
C ALA A 111 -5.58 4.76 -5.67
N ARG A 112 -6.65 5.15 -6.37
CA ARG A 112 -7.38 4.28 -7.31
C ARG A 112 -6.46 3.80 -8.44
N THR A 113 -5.73 4.72 -9.08
CA THR A 113 -4.80 4.41 -10.17
C THR A 113 -3.63 3.54 -9.68
N LEU A 114 -3.05 3.86 -8.52
CA LEU A 114 -1.96 3.09 -7.94
C LEU A 114 -2.34 1.62 -7.74
N TYR A 115 -3.53 1.35 -7.18
CA TYR A 115 -3.98 -0.01 -6.89
C TYR A 115 -4.46 -0.75 -8.12
N GLN A 116 -5.16 -0.07 -9.02
CA GLN A 116 -5.62 -0.67 -10.28
C GLN A 116 -4.43 -1.05 -11.18
N ASP A 117 -3.48 -0.14 -11.38
CA ASP A 117 -2.37 -0.36 -12.33
C ASP A 117 -1.32 -1.32 -11.77
N ASN A 118 -0.99 -1.22 -10.48
CA ASN A 118 0.07 -2.05 -9.90
C ASN A 118 -0.43 -3.39 -9.42
N TYR A 119 -1.67 -3.50 -8.97
CA TYR A 119 -2.15 -4.69 -8.27
C TYR A 119 -3.42 -5.28 -8.87
N ASN A 120 -4.02 -4.66 -9.89
CA ASN A 120 -5.34 -4.99 -10.42
C ASN A 120 -6.41 -5.03 -9.32
N VAL A 121 -6.31 -4.12 -8.36
CA VAL A 121 -7.22 -4.00 -7.23
C VAL A 121 -8.09 -2.76 -7.41
N LYS A 122 -9.40 -2.94 -7.32
CA LYS A 122 -10.36 -1.84 -7.22
C LYS A 122 -10.60 -1.53 -5.75
N LEU A 123 -10.22 -0.33 -5.33
CA LEU A 123 -10.49 0.14 -3.97
C LEU A 123 -11.98 0.33 -3.77
N THR A 124 -12.53 -0.35 -2.77
CA THR A 124 -13.93 -0.21 -2.39
C THR A 124 -14.09 0.85 -1.31
N PRO A 125 -15.20 1.60 -1.29
CA PRO A 125 -15.47 2.53 -0.20
C PRO A 125 -15.71 1.73 1.09
N VAL A 126 -14.89 1.97 2.12
CA VAL A 126 -15.12 1.44 3.46
C VAL A 126 -15.93 2.48 4.21
N PHE A 127 -17.24 2.27 4.28
CA PHE A 127 -18.10 3.06 5.15
C PHE A 127 -18.00 2.47 6.56
N VAL A 128 -17.38 3.23 7.47
CA VAL A 128 -17.46 3.00 8.92
C VAL A 128 -18.60 3.87 9.48
#